data_AF-A0A0N4YYT8-F1
#
_entry.id   AF-A0A0N4YYT8-F1
#
_cell.length_a   1.000
_cell.length_b   1.000
_cell.length_c   1.000
_cell.angle_alpha   90.00
_cell.angle_beta   90.00
_cell.angle_gamma   90.00
#
_symmetry.space_group_name_H-M   'P 1'
#
loop_
_entity.id
_entity.type
_entity.pdbx_description
1 polymer ?
#
loop_
_entity_poly.entity_id
_entity_poly.type
_entity_poly.pdbx_seq_one_letter_code
_entity_poly.pdbx_strand_id
1 'polypeptide(L)' 'MSNDWTSYLAEYGQETGTYVRVNAATATLLLEKMIEFEKKSAGFFGINKGDRKKLLDTIIRQLRSLSAQ' A
#
# COMPACT_ATOMS: atom_id res chain seq x y z
N MET A 1 -10.07 4.07 6.07
CA MET A 1 -9.18 2.99 5.59
C MET A 1 -8.15 3.43 4.55
N SER A 2 -8.28 4.60 3.88
CA SER A 2 -7.23 5.14 2.98
C SER A 2 -5.99 5.67 3.72
N ASN A 3 -6.05 5.82 5.05
CA ASN A 3 -5.00 6.45 5.85
C ASN A 3 -3.92 5.49 6.36
N ASP A 4 -4.24 4.21 6.46
CA ASP A 4 -3.39 3.24 7.20
C ASP A 4 -2.08 2.93 6.47
N TRP A 5 -2.11 2.87 5.13
CA TRP A 5 -0.91 2.64 4.31
C TRP A 5 0.01 3.85 4.23
N THR A 6 -0.57 5.05 4.22
CA THR A 6 0.19 6.30 4.23
C THR A 6 0.90 6.49 5.56
N SER A 7 0.21 6.22 6.67
CA SER A 7 0.81 6.19 8.01
C SER A 7 1.88 5.12 8.12
N TYR A 8 1.63 3.90 7.63
CA TYR A 8 2.65 2.85 7.60
C TYR A 8 3.91 3.27 6.86
N LEU A 9 3.78 3.89 5.68
CA LEU A 9 4.93 4.34 4.91
C LEU A 9 5.70 5.47 5.62
N ALA A 10 4.98 6.40 6.26
CA ALA A 10 5.59 7.50 7.01
C ALA A 10 6.31 7.02 8.28
N GLU A 11 5.80 5.96 8.91
CA GLU A 11 6.38 5.34 10.11
C GLU A 11 7.38 4.22 9.79
N TYR A 12 7.56 3.86 8.51
CA TYR A 12 8.42 2.75 8.12
C TYR A 12 9.88 3.06 8.49
N GLY A 13 10.46 2.23 9.38
CA GLY A 13 11.80 2.41 9.92
C GLY A 13 11.86 3.21 11.24
N GLN A 14 10.72 3.67 11.77
CA GLN A 14 10.64 4.24 13.13
C GLN A 14 10.47 3.12 14.16
N GLU A 15 11.14 3.21 15.31
CA GLU A 15 11.08 2.18 16.37
C GLU A 15 9.75 2.18 17.16
N THR A 16 8.95 3.24 17.06
CA THR A 16 7.71 3.45 17.83
C THR A 16 6.44 3.50 16.97
N GLY A 17 6.52 3.16 15.68
CA GLY A 17 5.37 3.18 14.76
C GLY A 17 4.31 2.11 15.06
N THR A 18 3.06 2.38 14.69
CA THR A 18 1.89 1.51 14.89
C THR A 18 2.08 0.15 14.20
N TYR A 19 2.80 0.14 13.08
CA TYR A 19 2.97 -1.00 12.20
C TYR A 19 4.42 -1.52 12.16
N VAL A 20 5.21 -1.26 13.21
CA VAL A 20 6.63 -1.66 13.35
C VAL A 20 6.93 -3.13 13.03
N ARG A 21 5.98 -4.03 13.30
CA ARG A 21 6.17 -5.47 13.09
C ARG A 21 5.92 -5.91 11.64
N VAL A 22 5.35 -5.03 10.83
CA VAL A 22 5.05 -5.34 9.43
C VAL A 22 6.34 -5.14 8.64
N ASN A 23 6.85 -6.23 8.08
CA ASN A 23 8.01 -6.19 7.19
C ASN A 23 7.59 -5.59 5.83
N ALA A 24 8.49 -4.82 5.19
CA ALA A 24 8.27 -4.32 3.83
C ALA A 24 7.92 -5.42 2.83
N ALA A 25 8.51 -6.62 2.93
CA ALA A 25 8.18 -7.74 2.06
C ALA A 25 6.70 -8.15 2.18
N THR A 26 6.20 -8.26 3.42
CA THR A 26 4.80 -8.60 3.69
C THR A 26 3.86 -7.48 3.24
N ALA A 27 4.20 -6.22 3.53
CA ALA A 27 3.42 -5.07 3.08
C ALA A 27 3.35 -4.97 1.55
N THR A 28 4.48 -5.21 0.86
CA THR A 28 4.53 -5.26 -0.62
C THR A 28 3.56 -6.30 -1.15
N LEU A 29 3.64 -7.54 -0.65
CA LEU A 29 2.76 -8.62 -1.09
C LEU A 29 1.28 -8.29 -0.84
N LEU A 30 0.96 -7.64 0.28
CA LEU A 30 -0.42 -7.27 0.61
C LEU A 30 -0.95 -6.18 -0.32
N LEU A 31 -0.15 -5.15 -0.57
CA LEU A 31 -0.46 -4.05 -1.49
C LEU A 31 -0.67 -4.56 -2.93
N GLU A 32 0.15 -5.51 -3.40
CA GLU A 32 -0.01 -6.14 -4.73
C GLU A 32 -1.39 -6.80 -4.86
N LYS A 33 -1.78 -7.60 -3.86
CA LYS A 33 -3.10 -8.25 -3.84
C LYS A 33 -4.25 -7.25 -3.81
N MET A 34 -4.10 -6.14 -3.09
CA MET A 34 -5.11 -5.08 -3.05
C MET A 34 -5.27 -4.40 -4.41
N ILE A 35 -4.17 -4.14 -5.12
CA ILE A 35 -4.19 -3.56 -6.48
C ILE A 35 -4.85 -4.53 -7.47
N GLU A 36 -4.52 -5.82 -7.41
CA GLU A 36 -5.15 -6.86 -8.24
C GLU A 36 -6.65 -6.96 -7.98
N PHE A 37 -7.05 -6.90 -6.71
CA PHE A 37 -8.45 -6.91 -6.31
C PHE A 37 -9.20 -5.68 -6.86
N GLU A 38 -8.61 -4.48 -6.79
CA GLU A 38 -9.22 -3.28 -7.38
C GLU A 38 -9.35 -3.39 -8.91
N LYS A 39 -8.37 -3.97 -9.61
CA LYS A 39 -8.46 -4.24 -11.06
C LYS A 39 -9.60 -5.20 -11.38
N LYS A 40 -9.79 -6.26 -10.59
CA LYS A 40 -10.85 -7.26 -10.80
C LYS A 40 -12.24 -6.74 -10.41
N SER A 41 -12.31 -5.88 -9.39
CA SER A 41 -13.56 -5.26 -8.91
C SER A 41 -14.07 -4.13 -9.82
N ALA A 42 -13.21 -3.55 -10.67
CA ALA A 42 -13.57 -2.46 -11.57
C ALA A 42 -14.63 -2.83 -12.63
N GLY A 43 -14.86 -4.12 -12.89
CA GLY A 43 -15.77 -4.59 -13.95
C GLY A 43 -17.26 -4.45 -13.70
N PHE A 44 -17.72 -3.96 -12.54
CA PHE A 44 -19.17 -3.93 -12.26
C PHE A 44 -19.78 -2.58 -11.81
N PHE A 45 -19.11 -1.67 -11.06
CA PHE A 45 -19.81 -0.47 -10.51
C PHE A 45 -18.98 0.79 -10.11
N GLY A 46 -17.73 1.03 -10.54
CA GLY A 46 -16.85 1.97 -9.79
C GLY A 46 -16.28 3.22 -10.50
N ILE A 47 -17.00 4.35 -10.51
CA ILE A 47 -16.50 5.65 -11.04
C ILE A 47 -15.44 6.34 -10.14
N ASN A 48 -15.22 5.90 -8.88
CA ASN A 48 -14.30 6.57 -7.93
C ASN A 48 -13.13 5.72 -7.40
N LYS A 49 -12.79 4.59 -8.06
CA LYS A 49 -11.76 3.65 -7.57
C LYS A 49 -10.34 3.88 -8.12
N GLY A 50 -10.19 4.75 -9.11
CA GLY A 50 -8.90 5.02 -9.76
C GLY A 50 -7.84 5.60 -8.79
N ASP A 51 -8.23 6.53 -7.92
CA ASP A 51 -7.27 7.22 -7.06
C ASP A 51 -6.75 6.34 -5.93
N ARG A 52 -7.58 5.42 -5.41
CA ARG A 52 -7.12 4.42 -4.45
C ARG A 52 -6.06 3.52 -5.06
N LYS A 53 -6.27 3.07 -6.30
CA LYS A 53 -5.28 2.26 -7.02
C LYS A 53 -3.96 3.02 -7.21
N LYS A 54 -4.01 4.27 -7.67
CA LYS A 54 -2.82 5.13 -7.83
C LYS A 54 -2.05 5.32 -6.53
N LEU A 55 -2.78 5.50 -5.41
CA LEU A 55 -2.18 5.61 -4.09
C LEU A 55 -1.44 4.31 -3.71
N LEU A 56 -2.08 3.16 -3.88
CA LEU A 56 -1.45 1.86 -3.61
C LEU A 56 -0.21 1.62 -4.49
N ASP A 57 -0.30 1.93 -5.79
CA ASP A 57 0.82 1.84 -6.75
C ASP A 57 2.00 2.76 -6.34
N THR A 58 1.70 3.97 -5.85
CA THR A 58 2.71 4.91 -5.37
C THR A 58 3.41 4.40 -4.12
N ILE A 59 2.62 3.95 -3.14
CA ILE A 59 3.15 3.43 -1.87
C ILE A 59 4.04 2.22 -2.13
N ILE A 60 3.65 1.30 -3.01
CA ILE A 60 4.46 0.11 -3.33
C ILE A 60 5.82 0.46 -3.93
N ARG A 61 5.86 1.49 -4.79
CA ARG A 61 7.11 1.97 -5.40
C ARG A 61 8.03 2.58 -4.35
N GLN A 62 7.49 3.41 -3.47
CA GLN A 62 8.25 4.03 -2.39
C GLN A 62 8.74 2.96 -1.40
N LEU A 63 7.88 2.02 -1.02
CA LEU A 63 8.24 0.94 -0.11
C LEU A 63 9.36 0.06 -0.67
N ARG A 64 9.29 -0.31 -1.96
CA ARG A 64 10.37 -1.06 -2.63
C ARG A 64 11.69 -0.29 -2.67
N SER A 65 11.63 1.03 -2.89
CA SER A 65 12.81 1.89 -2.87
C SER A 65 13.44 1.95 -1.47
N LEU A 66 12.62 2.01 -0.42
CA LEU A 66 13.08 2.04 0.97
C LEU A 66 13.59 0.67 1.45
N SER A 67 13.01 -0.43 0.97
CA SER A 67 13.45 -1.79 1.31
C SER A 67 14.70 -2.26 0.56
N ALA A 68 15.06 -1.57 -0.53
CA ALA A 68 16.24 -1.87 -1.34
C ALA A 68 17.50 -1.11 -0.88
N GLN A 69 17.37 -0.23 0.13
CA GLN A 69 18.48 0.38 0.85
C GLN A 69 18.86 -0.47 2.06
#